data_AF-A0A930BYC5-F1
#
_entry.id   AF-A0A930BYC5-F1
#
_cell.length_a   1.000
_cell.length_b   1.000
_cell.length_c   1.000
_cell.angle_alpha   90.00
_cell.angle_beta   90.00
_cell.angle_gamma   90.00
#
_symmetry.space_group_name_H-M   'P 1'
#
loop_
_entity.id
_entity.type
_entity.pdbx_description
1 polymer ?
#
loop_
_entity_poly.entity_id
_entity_poly.type
_entity_poly.pdbx_seq_one_letter_code
_entity_poly.pdbx_strand_id
1 'polypeptide(L)'
;MHRANRMRPTVCLLLALLWPSLAAAAEVAFVAGLRPAERPAGAPVIVAFKPDEAWRTRALNGIRLPPSGLGFLKDQGAWYTPFDRPGLTGPYDLRGWHDQGKARN
;
A
#
# COMPACT_ATOMS: atom_id res chain seq x y z
N MET A 1 -11.70 -59.24 2.27
CA MET A 1 -12.99 -58.58 2.57
C MET A 1 -12.71 -57.35 3.42
N HIS A 2 -13.20 -56.19 2.97
CA HIS A 2 -12.85 -54.84 3.41
C HIS A 2 -13.07 -54.58 4.91
N ARG A 3 -12.02 -54.17 5.64
CA ARG A 3 -12.18 -53.45 6.92
C ARG A 3 -12.67 -52.04 6.59
N ALA A 4 -13.96 -51.80 6.81
CA ALA A 4 -14.50 -50.45 6.78
C ALA A 4 -13.83 -49.64 7.90
N ASN A 5 -13.01 -48.65 7.52
CA ASN A 5 -12.43 -47.69 8.44
C ASN A 5 -13.56 -46.81 9.00
N ARG A 6 -14.22 -47.25 10.07
CA ARG A 6 -15.21 -46.41 10.77
C ARG A 6 -14.45 -45.26 11.43
N MET A 7 -14.51 -44.09 10.80
CA MET A 7 -14.05 -42.85 11.41
C MET A 7 -14.71 -42.69 12.78
N ARG A 8 -13.89 -42.48 13.80
CA ARG A 8 -14.36 -42.27 15.18
C ARG A 8 -15.23 -41.01 15.21
N PRO A 9 -16.37 -40.99 15.91
CA PRO A 9 -17.30 -39.86 15.92
C PRO A 9 -16.64 -38.56 16.40
N THR A 10 -15.60 -38.66 17.25
CA THR A 10 -14.75 -37.56 17.69
C THR A 10 -13.92 -36.93 16.57
N VAL A 11 -13.48 -37.71 15.57
CA VAL A 11 -12.75 -37.18 14.41
C VAL A 11 -13.71 -36.42 13.48
N CYS A 12 -14.94 -36.93 13.30
CA CYS A 12 -15.99 -36.19 12.58
C CYS A 12 -16.40 -34.90 13.31
N LEU A 13 -16.46 -34.91 14.65
CA LEU A 13 -16.79 -33.74 15.46
C LEU A 13 -15.69 -32.66 15.39
N LEU A 14 -14.41 -33.06 15.44
CA LEU A 14 -13.28 -32.15 15.29
C LEU A 14 -13.17 -31.55 13.88
N LEU A 15 -13.47 -32.33 12.84
CA LEU A 15 -13.54 -31.84 11.45
C LEU A 15 -14.72 -30.87 11.23
N ALA A 16 -15.86 -31.12 11.87
CA ALA A 16 -17.02 -30.21 11.81
C ALA A 16 -16.78 -28.89 12.57
N LEU A 17 -16.01 -28.92 13.66
CA LEU A 17 -15.65 -27.72 14.45
C LEU A 17 -14.59 -26.84 13.76
N LEU A 18 -13.82 -27.40 12.82
CA LEU A 18 -12.84 -26.66 12.01
C LEU A 18 -13.46 -25.99 10.76
N TRP A 19 -14.75 -26.23 10.47
CA TRP A 19 -15.39 -25.77 9.24
C TRP A 19 -15.93 -24.32 9.23
N PRO A 20 -16.30 -23.64 10.35
CA PRO A 20 -16.96 -22.35 10.22
C PRO A 20 -16.00 -21.15 10.08
N SER A 21 -14.68 -21.33 10.03
CA SER A 21 -13.72 -20.20 10.03
C SER A 21 -13.30 -19.68 8.66
N LEU A 22 -13.80 -20.24 7.54
CA LEU A 22 -13.42 -19.77 6.19
C LEU A 22 -14.41 -18.77 5.56
N ALA A 23 -15.37 -18.25 6.32
CA ALA A 23 -16.09 -17.05 5.91
C ALA A 23 -15.20 -15.82 6.17
N ALA A 24 -14.07 -15.71 5.47
CA ALA A 24 -13.44 -14.42 5.27
C ALA A 24 -14.48 -13.57 4.53
N ALA A 25 -15.06 -12.59 5.23
CA ALA A 25 -15.89 -11.58 4.61
C ALA A 25 -15.05 -10.97 3.49
N ALA A 26 -15.36 -11.34 2.24
CA ALA A 26 -14.83 -10.63 1.10
C ALA A 26 -15.35 -9.21 1.25
N GLU A 27 -14.51 -8.30 1.73
CA GLU A 27 -14.82 -6.88 1.66
C GLU A 27 -15.09 -6.60 0.19
N VAL A 28 -16.36 -6.30 -0.11
CA VAL A 28 -16.77 -5.88 -1.43
C VAL A 28 -15.86 -4.71 -1.78
N ALA A 29 -14.98 -4.90 -2.77
CA ALA A 29 -14.02 -3.88 -3.15
C ALA A 29 -14.78 -2.56 -3.33
N PHE A 30 -14.36 -1.51 -2.60
CA PHE A 30 -15.04 -0.22 -2.65
C PHE A 30 -14.96 0.33 -4.08
N VAL A 31 -16.05 0.22 -4.83
CA VAL A 31 -16.21 0.84 -6.14
C VAL A 31 -16.61 2.28 -5.89
N ALA A 32 -15.80 3.23 -6.33
CA ALA A 32 -16.00 4.67 -6.15
C ALA A 32 -17.20 5.25 -6.96
N GLY A 33 -18.26 4.47 -7.16
CA GLY A 33 -19.42 4.79 -7.97
C GLY A 33 -19.27 4.40 -9.44
N LEU A 34 -20.40 4.41 -10.15
CA LEU A 34 -20.47 4.10 -11.59
C LEU A 34 -20.46 5.37 -12.47
N ARG A 35 -20.34 6.56 -11.84
CA ARG A 35 -20.44 7.88 -12.48
C ARG A 35 -19.10 8.62 -12.30
N PRO A 36 -18.15 8.52 -13.24
CA PRO A 36 -16.78 9.05 -13.06
C PRO A 36 -16.71 10.56 -12.84
N ALA A 37 -17.70 11.31 -13.33
CA ALA A 37 -17.77 12.76 -13.18
C ALA A 37 -18.24 13.19 -11.77
N GLU A 38 -18.70 12.26 -10.94
CA GLU A 38 -19.22 12.55 -9.61
C GLU A 38 -18.34 11.95 -8.53
N ARG A 39 -18.11 12.73 -7.48
CA ARG A 39 -17.53 12.18 -6.26
C ARG A 39 -18.60 11.31 -5.58
N PRO A 40 -18.33 10.03 -5.29
CA PRO A 40 -19.33 9.17 -4.64
C PRO A 40 -19.70 9.68 -3.25
N ALA A 41 -20.98 9.51 -2.90
CA ALA A 41 -21.48 9.84 -1.57
C ALA A 41 -20.74 9.00 -0.51
N GLY A 42 -20.25 9.66 0.54
CA GLY A 42 -19.46 9.01 1.59
C GLY A 42 -17.97 8.81 1.27
N ALA A 43 -17.47 9.31 0.14
CA ALA A 43 -16.04 9.33 -0.13
C ALA A 43 -15.28 10.04 1.01
N PRO A 44 -14.24 9.42 1.61
CA PRO A 44 -13.45 10.05 2.65
C PRO A 44 -12.92 11.42 2.20
N VAL A 45 -12.95 12.41 3.09
CA VAL A 45 -12.44 13.75 2.84
C VAL A 45 -11.29 14.02 3.79
N ILE A 46 -10.13 14.38 3.23
CA ILE A 46 -8.99 14.84 4.00
C ILE A 46 -9.24 16.32 4.31
N VAL A 47 -9.60 16.63 5.55
CA VAL A 47 -9.85 18.01 6.02
C VAL A 47 -8.57 18.74 6.42
N ALA A 48 -7.55 18.00 6.83
CA ALA A 48 -6.23 18.53 7.18
C ALA A 48 -5.17 17.48 6.87
N PHE A 49 -4.00 17.94 6.41
CA PHE A 49 -2.83 17.12 6.22
C PHE A 49 -1.67 17.73 6.98
N LYS A 50 -1.07 16.97 7.90
CA LYS A 50 0.08 17.40 8.68
C LYS A 50 1.29 16.54 8.28
N PRO A 51 2.27 17.07 7.54
CA PRO A 51 3.50 16.36 7.22
C PRO A 51 4.39 16.31 8.47
N ASP A 52 4.12 15.34 9.34
CA ASP A 52 4.89 15.11 10.55
C ASP A 52 6.31 14.59 10.26
N GLU A 53 7.11 14.47 11.32
CA GLU A 53 8.49 14.02 11.20
C GLU A 53 8.60 12.60 10.63
N ALA A 54 7.65 11.72 10.98
CA ALA A 54 7.60 10.37 10.44
C ALA A 54 7.34 10.39 8.92
N TRP A 55 6.40 11.20 8.45
CA TRP A 55 6.16 11.42 7.03
C TRP A 55 7.40 11.97 6.34
N ARG A 56 8.04 12.99 6.91
CA ARG A 56 9.22 13.64 6.33
C ARG A 56 10.40 12.67 6.22
N THR A 57 10.59 11.85 7.25
CA THR A 57 11.62 10.80 7.28
C THR A 57 11.40 9.80 6.16
N ARG A 58 10.15 9.35 5.95
CA ARG A 58 9.81 8.45 4.84
C ARG A 58 10.02 9.11 3.48
N ALA A 59 9.54 10.35 3.29
CA ALA A 59 9.63 11.05 2.01
C ALA A 59 11.09 11.26 1.57
N LEU A 60 11.97 11.60 2.51
CA LEU A 60 13.38 11.88 2.25
C LEU A 60 14.28 10.63 2.29
N ASN A 61 13.76 9.47 2.71
CA ASN A 61 14.56 8.26 2.91
C ASN A 61 15.27 7.84 1.63
N GLY A 62 16.61 7.87 1.59
CA GLY A 62 17.39 7.46 0.42
C GLY A 62 17.51 8.52 -0.69
N ILE A 63 17.09 9.77 -0.44
CA ILE A 63 17.44 10.89 -1.33
C ILE A 63 18.90 11.26 -1.07
N ARG A 64 19.67 11.52 -2.15
CA ARG A 64 21.07 11.94 -2.03
C ARG A 64 21.21 13.25 -1.25
N LEU A 65 22.11 13.28 -0.27
CA LEU A 65 22.39 14.46 0.55
C LEU A 65 23.46 15.38 -0.08
N PRO A 66 23.36 16.71 0.12
CA PRO A 66 22.21 17.41 0.69
C PRO A 66 21.05 17.45 -0.33
N PRO A 67 19.79 17.15 0.07
CA PRO A 67 18.67 17.34 -0.81
C PRO A 67 18.52 18.84 -1.10
N SER A 68 18.77 19.25 -2.36
CA SER A 68 18.51 20.61 -2.83
C SER A 68 17.18 20.66 -3.58
N GLY A 69 16.48 21.78 -3.53
CA GLY A 69 15.24 21.99 -4.28
C GLY A 69 13.97 21.30 -3.74
N LEU A 70 14.04 20.58 -2.61
CA LEU A 70 12.88 19.87 -2.03
C LEU A 70 12.02 20.70 -1.04
N GLY A 71 12.17 22.03 -1.05
CA GLY A 71 11.39 22.92 -0.19
C GLY A 71 9.88 22.82 -0.41
N PHE A 72 9.45 22.46 -1.61
CA PHE A 72 8.04 22.32 -2.00
C PHE A 72 7.32 21.18 -1.25
N LEU A 73 8.04 20.21 -0.67
CA LEU A 73 7.42 19.08 0.05
C LEU A 73 6.52 19.53 1.21
N LYS A 74 6.80 20.70 1.80
CA LYS A 74 5.99 21.28 2.89
C LYS A 74 4.64 21.82 2.40
N ASP A 75 4.57 22.24 1.14
CA ASP A 75 3.40 22.90 0.54
C ASP A 75 2.55 21.92 -0.28
N GLN A 76 3.06 20.71 -0.53
CA GLN A 76 2.40 19.69 -1.32
C GLN A 76 1.10 19.15 -0.71
N GLY A 77 0.96 19.19 0.61
CA GLY A 77 -0.21 18.61 1.27
C GLY A 77 -0.34 17.10 1.01
N ALA A 78 -1.59 16.61 0.95
CA ALA A 78 -1.90 15.21 0.66
C ALA A 78 -1.95 14.88 -0.85
N TRP A 79 -1.46 15.77 -1.71
CA TRP A 79 -1.48 15.56 -3.15
C TRP A 79 -0.47 14.49 -3.59
N TYR A 80 -0.81 13.75 -4.64
CA TYR A 80 0.10 12.79 -5.24
C TYR A 80 1.39 13.49 -5.70
N THR A 81 2.52 12.83 -5.44
CA THR A 81 3.84 13.30 -5.84
C THR A 81 4.71 12.15 -6.29
N PRO A 82 5.51 12.33 -7.35
CA PRO A 82 6.53 11.35 -7.68
C PRO A 82 7.72 11.46 -6.71
N PHE A 83 8.06 12.66 -6.22
CA PHE A 83 9.35 12.93 -5.56
C PHE A 83 9.58 12.21 -4.22
N ASP A 84 8.53 11.71 -3.56
CA ASP A 84 8.62 10.91 -2.34
C ASP A 84 8.62 9.40 -2.60
N ARG A 85 8.48 8.97 -3.87
CA ARG A 85 8.37 7.56 -4.26
C ARG A 85 9.74 6.92 -4.55
N PRO A 86 9.89 5.63 -4.28
CA PRO A 86 11.04 4.85 -4.74
C PRO A 86 10.93 4.49 -6.23
N GLY A 87 12.07 4.20 -6.88
CA GLY A 87 12.11 3.57 -8.21
C GLY A 87 11.78 4.47 -9.39
N LEU A 88 11.84 5.78 -9.24
CA LEU A 88 11.73 6.70 -10.36
C LEU A 88 13.00 6.67 -11.21
N THR A 89 12.85 6.97 -12.50
CA THR A 89 13.93 6.96 -13.48
C THR A 89 14.21 8.35 -14.02
N GLY A 90 15.38 8.52 -14.66
CA GLY A 90 15.74 9.76 -15.35
C GLY A 90 15.89 10.95 -14.40
N PRO A 91 15.44 12.17 -14.78
CA PRO A 91 15.56 13.38 -13.96
C PRO A 91 14.86 13.32 -12.60
N TYR A 92 13.95 12.35 -12.41
CA TYR A 92 13.21 12.16 -11.18
C TYR A 92 13.77 11.04 -10.30
N ASP A 93 14.86 10.38 -10.71
CA ASP A 93 15.60 9.44 -9.88
C ASP A 93 16.42 10.18 -8.81
N LEU A 94 15.72 10.76 -7.83
CA LEU A 94 16.33 11.49 -6.72
C LEU A 94 17.20 10.60 -5.81
N ARG A 95 17.14 9.28 -6.02
CA ARG A 95 17.78 8.23 -5.22
C ARG A 95 18.96 7.57 -5.94
N GLY A 96 19.14 7.87 -7.22
CA GLY A 96 20.21 7.33 -8.06
C GLY A 96 20.16 5.81 -8.23
N TRP A 97 18.98 5.19 -8.16
CA TRP A 97 18.84 3.73 -8.29
C TRP A 97 19.13 3.23 -9.71
N HIS A 98 18.97 4.09 -10.70
CA HIS A 98 19.11 3.80 -12.12
C HIS A 98 20.31 4.51 -12.78
N ASP A 99 21.17 5.16 -11.99
CA ASP A 99 22.38 5.86 -12.48
C ASP A 99 23.53 4.91 -12.88
N GLN A 100 23.29 3.59 -12.92
CA GLN A 100 24.30 2.60 -13.31
C GLN A 100 24.72 2.81 -14.77
N GLY A 101 25.88 3.45 -14.97
CA GLY A 101 26.49 3.69 -16.28
C GLY A 101 26.84 5.15 -16.59
N LYS A 102 26.43 6.12 -15.76
CA LYS A 102 26.96 7.49 -15.88
C LYS A 102 28.36 7.55 -15.27
N ALA A 103 29.37 7.69 -16.13
CA ALA A 103 30.72 8.03 -15.67
C ALA A 103 30.65 9.28 -14.78
N ARG A 104 31.24 9.18 -13.60
CA ARG A 104 31.34 10.28 -12.64
C ARG A 104 32.39 11.25 -13.19
N ASN A 105 31.97 12.22 -13.99
CA ASN A 105 32.81 13.36 -14.36
C ASN A 105 33.02 14.30 -13.17
#